data_AF-A0A2I0LGQ1-F1
#
_entry.id   AF-A0A2I0LGQ1-F1
#
_cell.length_a   1.000
_cell.length_b   1.000
_cell.length_c   1.000
_cell.angle_alpha   90.00
_cell.angle_beta   90.00
_cell.angle_gamma   90.00
#
_symmetry.space_group_name_H-M   'P 1'
#
loop_
_entity.id
_entity.type
_entity.pdbx_description
1 polymer ?
#
loop_
_entity_poly.entity_id
_entity_poly.type
_entity_poly.pdbx_seq_one_letter_code
_entity_poly.pdbx_strand_id
1 'polypeptide(L)'
;MADEVYQDNIYAKGSAFYSFKKVLSEMGPPYSKTVELASFHSISKGFMGECGFRGGYMEVINMDPEVKEQLVKLVSVRLCPPVSGQILLGALVDPPQPGEPSYETFMAEKKAVLSTLAHKAQLTQEIFNKTPGIHCNPVQGAMYSFPRIDLPPRAITAAKV
;
A
#
# COMPACT_ATOMS: atom_id res chain seq x y z
N MET A 1 -7.35 11.64 2.53
CA MET A 1 -6.84 10.40 3.14
C MET A 1 -6.16 9.58 2.06
N ALA A 2 -4.86 9.30 2.21
CA ALA A 2 -4.06 8.52 1.28
C ALA A 2 -3.71 7.17 1.90
N ASP A 3 -4.37 6.11 1.44
CA ASP A 3 -4.06 4.73 1.87
C ASP A 3 -2.92 4.18 1.01
N GLU A 4 -1.71 4.25 1.54
CA GLU A 4 -0.45 3.98 0.84
C GLU A 4 0.19 2.67 1.32
N VAL A 5 -0.60 1.73 1.86
CA VAL A 5 -0.09 0.49 2.46
C VAL A 5 0.64 -0.43 1.49
N TYR A 6 0.45 -0.27 0.17
CA TYR A 6 1.14 -1.04 -0.87
C TYR A 6 2.30 -0.28 -1.54
N GLN A 7 2.81 0.79 -0.93
CA GLN A 7 3.83 1.66 -1.52
C GLN A 7 5.11 0.94 -2.01
N ASP A 8 5.51 -0.16 -1.37
CA ASP A 8 6.66 -0.96 -1.80
C ASP A 8 6.37 -1.94 -2.95
N ASN A 9 5.09 -2.20 -3.25
CA ASN A 9 4.67 -3.22 -4.23
C ASN A 9 4.31 -2.57 -5.55
N ILE A 10 5.33 -2.18 -6.31
CA ILE A 10 5.21 -1.61 -7.64
C ILE A 10 5.87 -2.53 -8.65
N TYR A 11 5.14 -2.94 -9.69
CA TYR A 11 5.57 -3.95 -10.67
C TYR A 11 5.66 -3.40 -12.09
N ALA A 12 4.78 -2.45 -12.43
CA ALA A 12 4.71 -1.92 -13.79
C ALA A 12 6.00 -1.19 -14.18
N LYS A 13 6.55 -1.55 -15.35
CA LYS A 13 7.73 -0.88 -15.90
C LYS A 13 7.46 0.61 -16.11
N GLY A 14 8.39 1.45 -15.64
CA GLY A 14 8.26 2.91 -15.72
C GLY A 14 7.30 3.52 -14.70
N SER A 15 6.72 2.72 -13.80
CA SER A 15 5.94 3.22 -12.66
C SER A 15 6.81 3.29 -11.41
N ALA A 16 6.53 4.26 -10.56
CA ALA A 16 7.13 4.42 -9.25
C ALA A 16 6.05 4.88 -8.27
N PHE A 17 6.26 4.61 -6.99
CA PHE A 17 5.42 5.17 -5.94
C PHE A 17 5.79 6.64 -5.68
N TYR A 18 4.78 7.49 -5.64
CA TYR A 18 4.89 8.89 -5.24
C TYR A 18 3.90 9.11 -4.10
N SER A 19 4.40 9.41 -2.90
CA SER A 19 3.49 9.68 -1.79
C SER A 19 2.70 10.96 -2.04
N PHE A 20 1.44 11.00 -1.61
CA PHE A 20 0.63 12.21 -1.62
C PHE A 20 1.33 13.34 -0.86
N LYS A 21 2.03 13.02 0.22
CA LYS A 21 2.83 13.97 1.00
C LYS A 21 3.92 14.65 0.16
N LYS A 22 4.67 13.87 -0.64
CA LYS A 22 5.70 14.39 -1.53
C LYS A 22 5.09 15.34 -2.56
N VAL A 23 4.11 14.86 -3.32
CA VAL A 23 3.48 15.63 -4.39
C VAL A 23 2.83 16.90 -3.85
N LEU A 24 2.10 16.80 -2.73
CA LEU A 24 1.48 17.95 -2.09
C LEU A 24 2.51 19.00 -1.63
N SER A 25 3.67 18.55 -1.16
CA SER A 25 4.76 19.46 -0.77
C SER A 25 5.39 20.13 -2.00
N GLU A 26 5.61 19.38 -3.08
CA GLU A 26 6.15 19.87 -4.36
C GLU A 26 5.22 20.85 -5.08
N MET A 27 3.90 20.71 -4.93
CA MET A 27 2.92 21.67 -5.46
C MET A 27 3.06 23.08 -4.84
N GLY A 28 3.68 23.18 -3.65
CA GLY A 28 3.88 24.44 -2.95
C GLY A 28 2.58 25.13 -2.50
N PRO A 29 2.67 26.36 -1.96
CA PRO A 29 1.51 27.14 -1.57
C PRO A 29 0.61 27.51 -2.79
N PRO A 30 -0.71 27.56 -2.63
CA PRO A 30 -1.44 27.41 -1.37
C PRO A 30 -1.59 25.96 -0.89
N TYR A 31 -1.51 24.98 -1.81
CA TYR A 31 -1.84 23.58 -1.56
C TYR A 31 -1.10 22.98 -0.38
N SER A 32 0.23 23.10 -0.34
CA SER A 32 1.07 22.51 0.71
C SER A 32 0.77 23.05 2.11
N LYS A 33 0.11 24.21 2.21
CA LYS A 33 -0.27 24.86 3.47
C LYS A 33 -1.73 24.65 3.86
N THR A 34 -2.62 24.36 2.92
CA THR A 34 -4.07 24.36 3.17
C THR A 34 -4.72 22.99 3.06
N VAL A 35 -4.15 22.06 2.29
CA VAL A 35 -4.77 20.74 2.10
C VAL A 35 -4.47 19.88 3.33
N GLU A 36 -5.53 19.44 4.01
CA GLU A 36 -5.47 18.43 5.05
C GLU A 36 -5.17 17.05 4.45
N LEU A 37 -4.14 16.37 4.96
CA LEU A 37 -3.75 15.05 4.48
C LEU A 37 -3.44 14.14 5.67
N ALA A 38 -4.05 12.95 5.64
CA ALA A 38 -3.67 11.81 6.45
C ALA A 38 -3.19 10.70 5.51
N SER A 39 -1.90 10.35 5.59
CA SER A 39 -1.27 9.25 4.84
C SER A 39 -1.08 8.04 5.74
N PHE A 40 -1.47 6.86 5.28
CA PHE A 40 -1.46 5.63 6.06
C PHE A 40 -0.44 4.62 5.54
N HIS A 41 0.26 4.00 6.47
CA HIS A 41 1.16 2.88 6.17
C HIS A 41 1.00 1.74 7.17
N SER A 42 1.35 0.53 6.74
CA SER A 42 1.13 -0.69 7.53
C SER A 42 2.25 -1.70 7.30
N ILE A 43 2.64 -2.38 8.38
CA ILE A 43 3.59 -3.50 8.29
C ILE A 43 2.95 -4.77 7.70
N SER A 44 1.61 -4.81 7.58
CA SER A 44 0.88 -6.02 7.18
C SER A 44 0.97 -6.33 5.69
N LYS A 45 1.43 -5.38 4.88
CA LYS A 45 1.42 -5.45 3.42
C LYS A 45 2.87 -5.38 2.91
N GLY A 46 2.99 -5.59 1.61
CA GLY A 46 4.26 -5.47 0.92
C GLY A 46 5.13 -6.72 0.97
N PHE A 47 6.42 -6.58 0.64
CA PHE A 47 7.38 -7.68 0.69
C PHE A 47 7.75 -8.12 2.12
N MET A 48 7.56 -7.25 3.12
CA MET A 48 7.80 -7.59 4.54
C MET A 48 6.61 -8.30 5.18
N GLY A 49 5.37 -7.84 4.97
CA GLY A 49 4.17 -8.67 5.17
C GLY A 49 3.90 -9.23 6.58
N GLU A 50 4.24 -8.50 7.64
CA GLU A 50 4.14 -8.94 9.05
C GLU A 50 2.73 -8.78 9.65
N CYS A 51 1.72 -9.40 9.02
CA CYS A 51 0.32 -9.14 9.30
C CYS A 51 -0.15 -9.58 10.71
N GLY A 52 0.53 -10.55 11.34
CA GLY A 52 0.17 -11.07 12.67
C GLY A 52 0.43 -10.07 13.81
N PHE A 53 1.41 -9.18 13.64
CA PHE A 53 1.80 -8.22 14.67
C PHE A 53 1.02 -6.90 14.63
N ARG A 54 0.24 -6.67 13.56
CA ARG A 54 -0.77 -5.60 13.45
C ARG A 54 -0.22 -4.19 13.75
N GLY A 55 0.90 -3.82 13.12
CA GLY A 55 1.50 -2.49 13.20
C GLY A 55 1.21 -1.58 11.99
N GLY A 56 1.36 -0.27 12.20
CA GLY A 56 1.22 0.76 11.18
C GLY A 56 1.29 2.16 11.77
N TYR A 57 1.31 3.18 10.92
CA TYR A 57 1.24 4.57 11.31
C TYR A 57 0.34 5.37 10.38
N MET A 58 -0.01 6.58 10.83
CA MET A 58 -0.51 7.63 9.96
C MET A 58 0.32 8.91 10.16
N GLU A 59 0.69 9.55 9.07
CA GLU A 59 1.21 10.92 9.09
C GLU A 59 0.04 11.86 8.80
N VAL A 60 -0.16 12.85 9.67
CA VAL A 60 -1.23 13.84 9.50
C VAL A 60 -0.62 15.24 9.39
N ILE A 61 -0.95 15.96 8.34
CA ILE A 61 -0.49 17.33 8.09
C ILE A 61 -1.67 18.28 7.86
N ASN A 62 -1.46 19.55 8.23
CA ASN A 62 -2.41 20.66 8.08
C ASN A 62 -3.79 20.44 8.72
N MET A 63 -3.94 19.42 9.57
CA MET A 63 -5.22 19.07 10.22
C MET A 63 -5.81 20.27 10.95
N ASP A 64 -7.11 20.47 10.73
CA ASP A 64 -7.90 21.47 11.43
C ASP A 64 -7.71 21.35 12.95
N PRO A 65 -7.50 22.47 13.67
CA PRO A 65 -7.25 22.43 15.11
C PRO A 65 -8.35 21.76 15.94
N GLU A 66 -9.63 21.96 15.58
CA GLU A 66 -10.76 21.36 16.31
C GLU A 66 -10.80 19.85 16.08
N VAL A 67 -10.51 19.41 14.85
CA VAL A 67 -10.38 17.98 14.52
C VAL A 67 -9.20 17.35 15.25
N LYS A 68 -8.05 18.06 15.33
CA LYS A 68 -6.87 17.61 16.07
C LYS A 68 -7.18 17.42 17.55
N GLU A 69 -7.98 18.31 18.15
CA GLU A 69 -8.42 18.18 19.54
C GLU A 69 -9.24 16.90 19.74
N GLN A 70 -10.19 16.61 18.83
CA GLN A 70 -10.95 15.35 18.89
C GLN A 70 -10.07 14.11 18.72
N LEU A 71 -9.05 14.17 17.85
CA LEU A 71 -8.09 13.08 17.69
C LEU A 71 -7.27 12.86 18.98
N VAL A 72 -6.76 13.93 19.61
CA VAL A 72 -6.02 13.86 20.87
C VAL A 72 -6.88 13.24 21.96
N LYS A 73 -8.13 13.70 22.09
CA LYS A 73 -9.11 13.13 23.03
C LYS A 73 -9.38 11.65 22.77
N LEU A 74 -9.50 11.24 21.50
CA LEU A 74 -9.71 9.84 21.12
C LEU A 74 -8.51 8.96 21.50
N VAL A 75 -7.27 9.42 21.24
CA VAL A 75 -6.08 8.62 21.54
C VAL A 75 -5.76 8.59 23.04
N SER A 76 -6.11 9.64 23.80
CA SER A 76 -5.83 9.70 25.24
C SER A 76 -6.66 8.71 26.07
N VAL A 77 -7.81 8.27 25.56
CA VAL A 77 -8.67 7.27 26.21
C VAL A 77 -8.39 5.84 25.75
N ARG A 78 -7.42 5.63 24.86
CA ARG A 78 -7.00 4.31 24.39
C ARG A 78 -5.65 3.95 24.99
N LEU A 79 -5.43 2.66 25.25
CA LEU A 79 -4.08 2.14 25.47
C LEU A 79 -3.26 2.25 24.19
N CYS A 80 -1.93 2.27 24.33
CA CYS A 80 -1.02 2.29 23.19
C CYS A 80 -1.13 1.01 22.35
N PRO A 81 -0.74 1.06 21.06
CA PRO A 81 -0.64 -0.15 20.22
C PRO A 81 0.34 -1.17 20.81
N PRO A 82 0.17 -2.49 20.54
CA PRO A 82 1.12 -3.50 20.99
C PRO A 82 2.55 -3.17 20.60
N VAL A 83 3.46 -3.24 21.57
CA VAL A 83 4.88 -2.84 21.39
C VAL A 83 5.57 -3.67 20.31
N SER A 84 5.22 -4.95 20.16
CA SER A 84 5.74 -5.81 19.09
C SER A 84 5.46 -5.26 17.69
N GLY A 85 4.24 -4.77 17.44
CA GLY A 85 3.89 -4.11 16.19
C GLY A 85 4.64 -2.77 15.99
N GLN A 86 4.93 -2.05 17.07
CA GLN A 86 5.72 -0.82 17.02
C GLN A 86 7.20 -1.09 16.71
N ILE A 87 7.80 -2.13 17.30
CA ILE A 87 9.19 -2.54 17.03
C ILE A 87 9.37 -2.92 15.57
N LEU A 88 8.46 -3.75 15.03
CA LEU A 88 8.52 -4.16 13.63
C LEU A 88 8.27 -2.98 12.69
N LEU A 89 7.42 -2.03 13.09
CA LEU A 89 7.27 -0.80 12.33
C LEU A 89 8.60 -0.02 12.29
N GLY A 90 9.32 0.08 13.41
CA GLY A 90 10.65 0.68 13.47
C GLY A 90 11.62 0.02 12.49
N ALA A 91 11.71 -1.31 12.51
CA ALA A 91 12.55 -2.06 11.57
C ALA A 91 12.14 -1.89 10.11
N LEU A 92 10.85 -1.63 9.84
CA LEU A 92 10.35 -1.40 8.49
C LEU A 92 10.72 -0.03 7.94
N VAL A 93 10.58 1.01 8.76
CA VAL A 93 10.84 2.39 8.32
C VAL A 93 12.33 2.75 8.36
N ASP A 94 13.14 1.93 9.04
CA ASP A 94 14.59 2.06 9.14
C ASP A 94 15.28 0.75 8.69
N PRO A 95 15.21 0.41 7.38
CA PRO A 95 15.88 -0.78 6.85
C PRO A 95 17.41 -0.61 6.88
N PRO A 96 18.18 -1.70 6.72
CA PRO A 96 19.64 -1.61 6.63
C PRO A 96 20.08 -0.61 5.56
N GLN A 97 21.16 0.11 5.85
CA GLN A 97 21.74 1.16 5.01
C GLN A 97 23.02 0.70 4.28
N PRO A 98 23.41 1.32 3.15
CA PRO A 98 24.65 0.99 2.47
C PRO A 98 25.86 1.03 3.41
N GLY A 99 26.62 -0.08 3.45
CA GLY A 99 27.77 -0.25 4.35
C GLY A 99 27.46 -1.03 5.64
N GLU A 100 26.19 -1.29 5.95
CA GLU A 100 25.81 -2.14 7.07
C GLU A 100 25.88 -3.64 6.72
N PRO A 101 26.13 -4.53 7.71
CA PRO A 101 26.41 -5.94 7.45
C PRO A 101 25.33 -6.70 6.66
N SER A 102 24.05 -6.35 6.84
CA SER A 102 22.91 -7.04 6.21
C SER A 102 22.35 -6.36 4.97
N TYR A 103 22.89 -5.20 4.57
CA TYR A 103 22.33 -4.40 3.47
C TYR A 103 22.23 -5.16 2.15
N GLU A 104 23.34 -5.75 1.70
CA GLU A 104 23.39 -6.45 0.42
C GLU A 104 22.42 -7.64 0.39
N THR A 105 22.37 -8.41 1.48
CA THR A 105 21.44 -9.55 1.62
C THR A 105 19.99 -9.08 1.62
N PHE A 106 19.66 -8.07 2.42
CA PHE A 106 18.30 -7.51 2.49
C PHE A 106 17.82 -6.98 1.15
N MET A 107 18.67 -6.25 0.42
CA MET A 107 18.34 -5.72 -0.90
C MET A 107 18.16 -6.82 -1.95
N ALA A 108 18.99 -7.87 -1.89
CA ALA A 108 18.84 -9.04 -2.76
C ALA A 108 17.50 -9.76 -2.52
N GLU A 109 17.14 -9.98 -1.25
CA GLU A 109 15.88 -10.61 -0.85
C GLU A 109 14.65 -9.77 -1.26
N LYS A 110 14.66 -8.46 -0.94
CA LYS A 110 13.60 -7.52 -1.36
C LYS A 110 13.39 -7.57 -2.87
N LYS A 111 14.47 -7.51 -3.65
CA LYS A 111 14.43 -7.55 -5.11
C LYS A 111 13.89 -8.89 -5.62
N ALA A 112 14.30 -10.01 -5.03
CA ALA A 112 13.85 -11.34 -5.43
C ALA A 112 12.34 -11.52 -5.22
N VAL A 113 11.82 -11.07 -4.07
CA VAL A 113 10.38 -11.11 -3.76
C VAL A 113 9.59 -10.25 -4.74
N LEU A 114 9.97 -8.98 -4.92
CA LEU A 114 9.25 -8.06 -5.81
C LEU A 114 9.30 -8.52 -7.28
N SER A 115 10.42 -9.07 -7.74
CA SER A 115 10.54 -9.62 -9.09
C SER A 115 9.63 -10.82 -9.30
N THR A 116 9.52 -11.69 -8.30
CA THR A 116 8.62 -12.85 -8.32
C THR A 116 7.15 -12.40 -8.37
N LEU A 117 6.79 -11.39 -7.57
CA LEU A 117 5.44 -10.83 -7.57
C LEU A 117 5.10 -10.15 -8.90
N ALA A 118 6.03 -9.40 -9.48
CA ALA A 118 5.85 -8.79 -10.80
C ALA A 118 5.63 -9.85 -11.89
N HIS A 119 6.40 -10.95 -11.87
CA HIS A 119 6.21 -12.05 -12.81
C HIS A 119 4.83 -12.71 -12.66
N LYS A 120 4.39 -12.99 -11.42
CA LYS A 120 3.05 -13.54 -11.14
C LYS A 120 1.95 -12.59 -11.60
N ALA A 121 2.10 -11.29 -11.34
CA ALA A 121 1.15 -10.25 -11.76
C ALA A 121 0.96 -10.23 -13.29
N GLN A 122 2.06 -10.29 -14.04
CA GLN A 122 2.02 -10.38 -15.50
C GLN A 122 1.36 -11.69 -15.96
N LEU A 123 1.76 -12.84 -15.40
CA LEU A 123 1.19 -14.13 -15.77
C LEU A 123 -0.32 -14.18 -15.53
N THR A 124 -0.79 -13.67 -14.40
CA THR A 124 -2.22 -13.60 -14.06
C THR A 124 -2.99 -12.74 -15.07
N GLN A 125 -2.47 -11.55 -15.41
CA GLN A 125 -3.08 -10.68 -16.41
C GLN A 125 -3.18 -11.39 -17.78
N GLU A 126 -2.11 -12.05 -18.22
CA GLU A 126 -2.06 -12.75 -19.51
C GLU A 126 -3.05 -13.91 -19.57
N ILE A 127 -3.17 -14.70 -18.51
CA ILE A 127 -4.10 -15.83 -18.45
C ILE A 127 -5.55 -15.34 -18.52
N PHE A 128 -5.90 -14.31 -17.74
CA PHE A 128 -7.26 -13.78 -17.76
C PHE A 128 -7.63 -13.22 -19.13
N ASN A 129 -6.74 -12.45 -19.75
CA ASN A 129 -7.01 -11.85 -21.07
C ASN A 129 -7.01 -12.86 -22.24
N LYS A 130 -6.50 -14.08 -22.05
CA LYS A 130 -6.64 -15.18 -23.03
C LYS A 130 -7.98 -15.90 -22.91
N THR A 131 -8.73 -15.69 -21.83
CA THR A 131 -9.98 -16.39 -21.57
C THR A 131 -11.15 -15.58 -22.14
N PRO A 132 -11.96 -16.12 -23.08
CA PRO A 132 -13.09 -15.39 -23.64
C PRO A 132 -14.08 -14.92 -22.57
N GLY A 133 -14.49 -13.66 -22.65
CA GLY A 133 -15.40 -13.05 -21.68
C GLY A 133 -14.74 -12.63 -20.36
N ILE A 134 -13.41 -12.73 -20.22
CA ILE A 134 -12.68 -12.19 -19.06
C ILE A 134 -11.68 -11.14 -19.54
N HIS A 135 -11.69 -9.98 -18.89
CA HIS A 135 -10.80 -8.86 -19.20
C HIS A 135 -10.09 -8.41 -17.93
N CYS A 136 -8.77 -8.40 -17.93
CA CYS A 136 -7.95 -7.97 -16.80
C CYS A 136 -7.06 -6.79 -17.17
N ASN A 137 -7.19 -5.69 -16.42
CA ASN A 137 -6.27 -4.56 -16.50
C ASN A 137 -4.86 -4.97 -16.09
N PRO A 138 -3.83 -4.19 -16.49
CA PRO A 138 -2.48 -4.37 -15.99
C PRO A 138 -2.41 -4.34 -14.47
N VAL A 139 -1.78 -5.35 -13.87
CA VAL A 139 -1.57 -5.41 -12.42
C VAL A 139 -0.31 -4.63 -12.09
N GLN A 140 -0.46 -3.33 -11.87
CA GLN A 140 0.67 -2.41 -11.73
C GLN A 140 1.37 -2.48 -10.37
N GLY A 141 0.71 -3.04 -9.36
CA GLY A 141 1.21 -3.10 -7.98
C GLY A 141 0.27 -3.85 -7.04
N ALA A 142 0.48 -3.67 -5.73
CA ALA A 142 -0.27 -4.33 -4.66
C ALA A 142 -0.25 -5.87 -4.78
N MET A 143 -1.34 -6.57 -4.47
CA MET A 143 -1.38 -8.05 -4.46
C MET A 143 -2.57 -8.64 -5.21
N TYR A 144 -3.37 -7.81 -5.88
CA TYR A 144 -4.65 -8.22 -6.45
C TYR A 144 -4.76 -7.85 -7.91
N SER A 145 -5.42 -8.73 -8.66
CA SER A 145 -6.02 -8.42 -9.95
C SER A 145 -7.53 -8.28 -9.75
N PHE A 146 -8.18 -7.50 -10.61
CA PHE A 146 -9.64 -7.32 -10.56
C PHE A 146 -10.22 -7.48 -11.97
N PRO A 147 -10.29 -8.72 -12.48
CA PRO A 147 -10.77 -8.97 -13.82
C PRO A 147 -12.28 -8.71 -13.92
N ARG A 148 -12.70 -8.09 -15.02
CA ARG A 148 -14.10 -7.97 -15.42
C ARG A 148 -14.53 -9.25 -16.12
N ILE A 149 -15.66 -9.82 -15.71
CA ILE A 149 -16.28 -10.98 -16.35
C ILE A 149 -17.54 -10.51 -17.08
N ASP A 150 -17.61 -10.82 -18.38
CA ASP A 150 -18.80 -10.60 -19.20
C ASP A 150 -19.79 -11.75 -18.94
N LEU A 151 -20.73 -11.54 -18.03
CA LEU A 151 -21.73 -12.55 -17.68
C LEU A 151 -22.82 -12.66 -18.75
N PRO A 152 -23.12 -13.86 -19.28
CA PRO A 152 -24.18 -14.03 -20.27
C PRO A 152 -25.57 -13.81 -19.64
N PRO A 153 -26.59 -13.37 -20.43
CA PRO A 153 -27.94 -13.12 -19.91
C PRO A 153 -28.58 -14.30 -19.18
N ARG A 154 -28.25 -15.54 -19.61
CA ARG A 154 -28.70 -16.77 -18.94
C ARG A 154 -28.15 -16.90 -17.52
N ALA A 155 -26.85 -16.60 -17.31
CA ALA A 155 -26.24 -16.63 -15.98
C ALA A 155 -26.79 -15.52 -15.08
N ILE A 156 -27.00 -14.32 -15.63
CA ILE A 156 -27.62 -13.20 -14.89
C ILE A 156 -29.04 -13.56 -14.47
N THR A 157 -29.83 -14.19 -15.34
CA THR A 157 -31.20 -14.62 -15.02
C THR A 157 -31.22 -15.69 -13.93
N ALA A 158 -30.31 -16.67 -14.02
CA ALA A 158 -30.18 -17.73 -13.01
C ALA A 158 -29.70 -17.21 -11.65
N ALA A 159 -28.99 -16.09 -11.58
CA ALA A 159 -28.50 -15.49 -10.34
C ALA A 159 -29.54 -14.63 -9.59
N LYS A 160 -30.73 -14.41 -10.17
CA LYS A 160 -31.82 -13.63 -9.55
C LYS A 160 -32.72 -14.44 -8.59
N VAL A 161 -32.33 -15.68 -8.32
CA VAL A 161 -33.06 -16.62 -7.45
C VAL A 161 -32.85 -16.26 -5.99
#